data_AF-A0A133N863-F1
#
_entry.id   AF-A0A133N863-F1
#
_cell.length_a   1.000
_cell.length_b   1.000
_cell.length_c   1.000
_cell.angle_alpha   90.00
_cell.angle_beta   90.00
_cell.angle_gamma   90.00
#
_symmetry.space_group_name_H-M   'P 1'
#
loop_
_entity.id
_entity.type
_entity.pdbx_description
1 polymer ?
#
loop_
_entity_poly.entity_id
_entity_poly.type
_entity_poly.pdbx_seq_one_letter_code
_entity_poly.pdbx_strand_id
1 'polypeptide(L)'
;MSSCCERRFPVCADDIDVNVDNFDTTTSAVTPAPIGNAKALVRVAAININHPLTDSIIIPEGFYSIKGISRRLVLTQCYIVPASTATTNNAQLFVEGYILKNVQYATPSADQASVDPCEDCLVMRNDYKDLTAKLNFNFSVPITLTNANIVTPVAKTERAILKDCMKPCDKGTMSESDCERFFSQSVVLQEPFSCELDSYNISEAVINKTSCSFTNENLFDTVVEKLNLNLVISIFQLRPVTVTLP
;
A
#
# COMPACT_ATOMS: atom_id res chain seq x y z
N MET A 1 -45.94 -13.07 -11.39
CA MET A 1 -44.80 -12.20 -11.72
C MET A 1 -43.71 -12.43 -10.69
N SER A 2 -42.74 -13.26 -11.03
CA SER A 2 -41.51 -13.50 -10.28
C SER A 2 -40.47 -13.96 -11.29
N SER A 3 -39.43 -13.15 -11.48
CA SER A 3 -38.34 -13.39 -12.39
C SER A 3 -37.45 -14.54 -11.87
N CYS A 4 -37.40 -15.65 -12.59
CA CYS A 4 -36.29 -16.59 -12.46
C CYS A 4 -35.31 -16.33 -13.60
N CYS A 5 -34.30 -15.50 -13.33
CA CYS A 5 -33.05 -15.55 -14.10
C CYS A 5 -32.37 -16.87 -13.76
N GLU A 6 -32.28 -17.77 -14.73
CA GLU A 6 -31.56 -19.02 -14.57
C GLU A 6 -30.05 -18.72 -14.55
N ARG A 7 -29.43 -19.03 -13.41
CA ARG A 7 -27.98 -18.98 -13.19
C ARG A 7 -27.37 -20.25 -13.77
N ARG A 8 -26.57 -20.12 -14.83
CA ARG A 8 -25.39 -20.96 -15.09
C ARG A 8 -24.65 -20.38 -16.31
N PHE A 9 -23.55 -19.70 -16.04
CA PHE A 9 -22.51 -19.53 -17.05
C PHE A 9 -21.95 -20.92 -17.38
N PRO A 10 -21.86 -21.33 -18.65
CA PRO A 10 -21.08 -22.50 -19.00
C PRO A 10 -19.63 -22.21 -18.65
N VAL A 11 -19.08 -22.99 -17.72
CA VAL A 11 -17.65 -23.06 -17.47
C VAL A 11 -17.05 -23.78 -18.67
N CYS A 12 -16.64 -23.02 -19.69
CA CYS A 12 -15.63 -23.48 -20.61
C CYS A 12 -14.30 -23.31 -19.87
N ALA A 13 -13.92 -24.33 -19.09
CA ALA A 13 -12.52 -24.54 -18.79
C ALA A 13 -11.90 -25.06 -20.09
N ASP A 14 -11.53 -24.12 -20.97
CA ASP A 14 -10.51 -24.44 -21.94
C ASP A 14 -9.24 -24.62 -21.11
N ASP A 15 -8.84 -25.88 -20.93
CA ASP A 15 -7.50 -26.25 -20.47
C ASP A 15 -6.52 -25.70 -21.51
N ILE A 16 -6.19 -24.41 -21.37
CA ILE A 16 -5.01 -23.83 -21.99
C ILE A 16 -3.86 -24.45 -21.22
N ASP A 17 -3.19 -25.42 -21.84
CA ASP A 17 -1.85 -25.85 -21.46
C ASP A 17 -0.93 -24.62 -21.59
N VAL A 18 -0.90 -23.82 -20.53
CA VAL A 18 0.14 -22.82 -20.34
C VAL A 18 1.38 -23.62 -19.99
N ASN A 19 2.31 -23.74 -20.94
CA ASN A 19 3.64 -24.19 -20.62
C ASN A 19 4.24 -23.14 -19.66
N VAL A 20 4.20 -23.43 -18.36
CA VAL A 20 4.81 -22.59 -17.33
C VAL A 20 6.30 -22.90 -17.35
N ASP A 21 7.04 -22.25 -18.26
CA ASP A 21 8.48 -22.23 -18.17
C ASP A 21 8.85 -21.48 -16.89
N ASN A 22 9.38 -22.25 -15.94
CA ASN A 22 9.73 -21.78 -14.62
C ASN A 22 10.91 -20.79 -14.73
N PHE A 23 10.70 -19.57 -14.23
CA PHE A 23 11.70 -18.52 -13.95
C PHE A 23 12.92 -18.44 -14.89
N ASP A 24 12.83 -17.58 -15.91
CA ASP A 24 14.01 -16.94 -16.49
C ASP A 24 13.90 -15.41 -16.33
N THR A 25 14.71 -14.86 -15.43
CA THR A 25 14.83 -13.41 -15.19
C THR A 25 16.04 -12.81 -15.91
N THR A 26 16.62 -13.53 -16.86
CA THR A 26 17.75 -13.05 -17.65
C THR A 26 17.27 -12.50 -18.99
N THR A 27 17.61 -11.24 -19.29
CA THR A 27 17.38 -10.60 -20.59
C THR A 27 18.31 -11.14 -21.69
N SER A 28 18.80 -12.36 -21.56
CA SER A 28 19.68 -13.06 -22.51
C SER A 28 19.61 -14.54 -22.19
N ALA A 29 19.27 -15.38 -23.16
CA ALA A 29 19.20 -16.83 -22.99
C ALA A 29 20.51 -17.37 -22.36
N VAL A 30 20.50 -17.57 -21.05
CA VAL A 30 21.60 -18.22 -20.33
C VAL A 30 21.32 -19.71 -20.41
N THR A 31 22.05 -20.41 -21.28
CA THR A 31 22.23 -21.87 -21.15
C THR A 31 22.57 -22.16 -19.68
N PRO A 32 21.82 -23.02 -18.97
CA PRO A 32 22.00 -23.21 -17.53
C PRO A 32 23.40 -23.77 -17.26
N ALA A 33 24.33 -22.87 -16.93
CA ALA A 33 25.66 -23.23 -16.52
C ALA A 33 25.58 -23.73 -15.06
N PRO A 34 26.14 -24.91 -14.73
CA PRO A 34 26.03 -25.53 -13.41
C PRO A 34 27.00 -24.91 -12.39
N ILE A 35 27.11 -23.57 -12.35
CA ILE A 35 28.06 -22.86 -11.50
C ILE A 35 27.33 -21.81 -10.66
N GLY A 36 27.15 -22.11 -9.37
CA GLY A 36 27.07 -21.15 -8.27
C GLY A 36 26.11 -19.96 -8.40
N ASN A 37 24.86 -20.19 -8.80
CA ASN A 37 23.85 -19.13 -8.79
C ASN A 37 23.31 -18.91 -7.37
N ALA A 38 23.62 -17.76 -6.76
CA ALA A 38 22.99 -17.31 -5.53
C ALA A 38 21.99 -16.19 -5.83
N LYS A 39 21.03 -15.94 -4.93
CA LYS A 39 20.19 -14.74 -4.97
C LYS A 39 20.58 -13.78 -3.85
N ALA A 40 20.78 -12.51 -4.17
CA ALA A 40 21.09 -11.46 -3.21
C ALA A 40 20.05 -10.35 -3.28
N LEU A 41 19.65 -9.83 -2.11
CA LEU A 41 18.84 -8.62 -2.02
C LEU A 41 19.70 -7.41 -2.36
N VAL A 42 19.35 -6.72 -3.43
CA VAL A 42 20.02 -5.50 -3.86
C VAL A 42 19.10 -4.32 -3.61
N ARG A 43 19.60 -3.31 -2.89
CA ARG A 43 18.87 -2.07 -2.66
C ARG A 43 18.78 -1.29 -3.97
N VAL A 44 17.56 -1.07 -4.46
CA VAL A 44 17.30 -0.41 -5.75
C VAL A 44 16.94 1.07 -5.60
N ALA A 45 16.41 1.46 -4.45
CA ALA A 45 16.04 2.84 -4.15
C ALA A 45 15.98 3.10 -2.64
N ALA A 46 16.10 4.37 -2.29
CA ALA A 46 15.95 4.92 -0.95
C ALA A 46 15.05 6.15 -1.07
N ILE A 47 13.89 6.14 -0.40
CA ILE A 47 12.89 7.17 -0.61
C ILE A 47 12.60 7.86 0.72
N ASN A 48 12.66 9.19 0.70
CA ASN A 48 12.16 10.02 1.78
C ASN A 48 10.78 10.55 1.37
N ILE A 49 9.77 10.24 2.17
CA ILE A 49 8.38 10.65 1.93
C ILE A 49 7.99 11.64 3.01
N ASN A 50 7.48 12.79 2.60
CA ASN A 50 6.92 13.79 3.50
C ASN A 50 5.42 13.96 3.22
N HIS A 51 4.57 13.61 4.19
CA HIS A 51 3.12 13.62 4.01
C HIS A 51 2.40 14.28 5.19
N PRO A 52 1.64 15.37 4.97
CA PRO A 52 0.84 16.00 6.01
C PRO A 52 -0.46 15.21 6.25
N LEU A 53 -0.80 15.03 7.51
CA LEU A 53 -2.02 14.40 8.00
C LEU A 53 -2.75 15.35 8.96
N THR A 54 -4.07 15.30 8.98
CA THR A 54 -4.89 16.04 9.95
C THR A 54 -5.83 15.07 10.61
N ASP A 55 -5.99 15.20 11.92
CA ASP A 55 -6.86 14.34 12.72
C ASP A 55 -7.57 15.16 13.81
N SER A 56 -8.69 14.63 14.30
CA SER A 56 -9.44 15.19 15.41
C SER A 56 -9.94 14.10 16.33
N ILE A 57 -9.61 14.21 17.61
CA ILE A 57 -10.02 13.27 18.65
C ILE A 57 -11.06 13.96 19.54
N ILE A 58 -12.23 13.33 19.69
CA ILE A 58 -13.30 13.82 20.56
C ILE A 58 -13.24 13.03 21.88
N ILE A 59 -13.20 13.74 23.00
CA ILE A 59 -13.22 13.20 24.36
C ILE A 59 -14.58 13.61 24.97
N PRO A 60 -15.57 12.69 25.01
CA PRO A 60 -16.95 13.03 25.35
C PRO A 60 -17.12 13.64 26.74
N GLU A 61 -16.33 13.22 27.73
CA GLU A 61 -16.37 13.79 29.08
C GLU A 61 -15.67 15.15 29.21
N GLY A 62 -14.95 15.57 28.18
CA GLY A 62 -14.09 16.76 28.22
C GLY A 62 -12.83 16.57 29.07
N PHE A 63 -11.89 17.50 28.91
CA PHE A 63 -10.59 17.49 29.58
C PHE A 63 -10.10 18.91 29.85
N TYR A 64 -9.28 19.04 30.90
CA TYR A 64 -8.58 20.30 31.23
C TYR A 64 -7.22 20.38 30.53
N SER A 65 -6.51 19.26 30.51
CA SER A 65 -5.12 19.21 30.05
C SER A 65 -4.79 17.85 29.50
N ILE A 66 -4.15 17.85 28.34
CA ILE A 66 -3.46 16.69 27.80
C ILE A 66 -2.10 16.62 28.47
N LYS A 67 -1.76 15.45 29.00
CA LYS A 67 -0.52 15.20 29.76
C LYS A 67 0.55 14.59 28.89
N GLY A 68 0.15 13.74 27.94
CA GLY A 68 1.06 13.19 26.96
C GLY A 68 0.29 12.50 25.85
N ILE A 69 0.89 12.46 24.67
CA ILE A 69 0.39 11.67 23.55
C ILE A 69 1.56 10.83 23.06
N SER A 70 1.50 9.52 23.34
CA SER A 70 2.47 8.57 22.79
C SER A 70 1.98 8.08 21.44
N ARG A 71 2.88 7.98 20.46
CA ARG A 71 2.53 7.63 19.08
C ARG A 71 3.40 6.50 18.58
N ARG A 72 2.78 5.57 17.85
CA ARG A 72 3.47 4.45 17.21
C ARG A 72 2.94 4.29 15.79
N LEU A 73 3.83 4.36 14.82
CA LEU A 73 3.50 4.11 13.42
C LEU A 73 3.60 2.62 13.10
N VAL A 74 2.65 2.12 12.30
CA VAL A 74 2.64 0.76 11.77
C VAL A 74 2.35 0.84 10.27
N LEU A 75 3.25 0.30 9.45
CA LEU A 75 2.99 0.09 8.03
C LEU A 75 2.28 -1.25 7.84
N THR A 76 1.19 -1.24 7.08
CA THR A 76 0.43 -2.44 6.73
C THR A 76 0.68 -2.87 5.29
N GLN A 77 0.98 -1.91 4.40
CA GLN A 77 1.25 -2.19 3.00
C GLN A 77 2.36 -1.27 2.48
N CYS A 78 3.27 -1.85 1.71
CA CYS A 78 4.20 -1.13 0.87
C CYS A 78 4.30 -1.90 -0.45
N TYR A 79 3.74 -1.33 -1.51
CA TYR A 79 3.61 -2.01 -2.79
C TYR A 79 4.06 -1.11 -3.93
N ILE A 80 4.81 -1.66 -4.88
CA ILE A 80 5.42 -0.89 -5.96
C ILE A 80 4.87 -1.39 -7.29
N VAL A 81 4.37 -0.46 -8.09
CA VAL A 81 3.87 -0.71 -9.44
C VAL A 81 4.80 -0.01 -10.43
N PRO A 82 5.63 -0.75 -11.19
CA PRO A 82 6.42 -0.20 -12.28
C PRO A 82 5.55 0.46 -13.36
N ALA A 83 6.01 1.58 -13.92
CA ALA A 83 5.44 2.12 -15.16
C ALA A 83 5.82 1.20 -16.33
N SER A 84 4.88 0.91 -17.24
CA SER A 84 4.95 -0.26 -18.14
C SER A 84 5.91 -0.17 -19.33
N THR A 85 7.08 0.47 -19.20
CA THR A 85 8.01 0.65 -20.32
C THR A 85 9.45 0.36 -19.90
N ALA A 86 10.14 -0.47 -20.69
CA ALA A 86 11.54 -0.90 -20.52
C ALA A 86 12.55 0.25 -20.29
N THR A 87 12.18 1.46 -20.72
CA THR A 87 13.05 2.63 -20.80
C THR A 87 12.84 3.62 -19.67
N THR A 88 11.81 3.45 -18.83
CA THR A 88 11.58 4.34 -17.70
C THR A 88 11.70 3.59 -16.39
N ASN A 89 12.66 4.03 -15.57
CA ASN A 89 12.84 3.58 -14.19
C ASN A 89 11.73 4.12 -13.27
N ASN A 90 10.59 4.54 -13.81
CA ASN A 90 9.52 5.16 -13.06
C ASN A 90 8.61 4.08 -12.47
N ALA A 91 8.21 4.26 -11.23
CA ALA A 91 7.23 3.41 -10.58
C ALA A 91 6.34 4.23 -9.65
N GLN A 92 5.18 3.70 -9.30
CA GLN A 92 4.33 4.25 -8.25
C GLN A 92 4.49 3.41 -7.00
N LEU A 93 4.83 4.05 -5.88
CA LEU A 93 4.86 3.44 -4.56
C LEU A 93 3.54 3.72 -3.86
N PHE A 94 2.88 2.67 -3.37
CA PHE A 94 1.70 2.72 -2.53
C PHE A 94 2.07 2.37 -1.10
N VAL A 95 1.75 3.25 -0.16
CA VAL A 95 2.04 3.07 1.26
C VAL A 95 0.75 3.20 2.05
N GLU A 96 0.46 2.19 2.85
CA GLU A 96 -0.68 2.18 3.76
C GLU A 96 -0.22 1.81 5.17
N GLY A 97 -0.88 2.41 6.15
CA GLY A 97 -0.58 2.14 7.54
C GLY A 97 -1.48 2.92 8.47
N TYR A 98 -1.09 2.93 9.74
CA TYR A 98 -1.78 3.69 10.75
C TYR A 98 -0.83 4.14 11.86
N ILE A 99 -1.22 5.22 12.54
CA ILE A 99 -0.58 5.73 13.74
C ILE A 99 -1.51 5.39 14.91
N LEU A 100 -1.03 4.56 15.83
CA LEU A 100 -1.66 4.36 17.13
C LEU A 100 -1.24 5.50 18.05
N LYS A 101 -2.23 6.12 18.67
CA LYS A 101 -2.06 7.22 19.61
C LYS A 101 -2.60 6.76 20.96
N ASN A 102 -1.81 6.89 22.01
CA ASN A 102 -2.32 6.80 23.38
C ASN A 102 -2.25 8.20 23.98
N VAL A 103 -3.42 8.79 24.18
CA VAL A 103 -3.62 10.13 24.72
C VAL A 103 -3.90 9.98 26.22
N GLN A 104 -3.07 10.63 27.02
CA GLN A 104 -3.25 10.71 28.45
C GLN A 104 -3.77 12.10 28.80
N TYR A 105 -4.87 12.18 29.53
CA TYR A 105 -5.55 13.44 29.82
C TYR A 105 -6.09 13.48 31.24
N ALA A 106 -6.25 14.70 31.74
CA ALA A 106 -6.86 14.98 33.04
C ALA A 106 -8.26 15.55 32.85
N THR A 107 -9.24 14.97 33.53
CA THR A 107 -10.65 15.39 33.52
C THR A 107 -11.14 15.55 34.97
N PRO A 108 -12.14 16.40 35.27
CA PRO A 108 -12.65 16.55 36.63
C PRO A 108 -13.15 15.23 37.20
N SER A 109 -12.89 14.98 38.48
CA SER A 109 -13.41 13.80 39.15
C SER A 109 -14.94 13.90 39.29
N ALA A 110 -15.66 12.83 38.94
CA ALA A 110 -17.12 12.82 39.00
C ALA A 110 -17.65 12.99 40.44
N ASP A 111 -16.86 12.59 41.43
CA ASP A 111 -17.21 12.64 42.86
C ASP A 111 -16.82 13.97 43.52
N GLN A 112 -16.61 15.02 42.73
CA GLN A 112 -16.26 16.35 43.24
C GLN A 112 -17.50 17.00 43.87
N ALA A 113 -17.85 16.56 45.08
CA ALA A 113 -18.74 17.31 45.94
C ALA A 113 -18.08 18.67 46.27
N SER A 114 -18.85 19.75 46.16
CA SER A 114 -18.43 21.10 46.55
C SER A 114 -18.16 21.15 48.06
N VAL A 115 -16.96 20.79 48.48
CA VAL A 115 -16.50 20.75 49.87
C VAL A 115 -15.05 21.26 49.82
N ASP A 116 -14.63 22.42 50.35
CA ASP A 116 -15.15 23.34 51.37
C ASP A 116 -14.43 24.74 51.18
N PRO A 117 -14.32 25.68 52.13
CA PRO A 117 -14.85 27.04 52.05
C PRO A 117 -13.73 28.09 52.18
N CYS A 118 -12.89 28.25 51.16
CA CYS A 118 -11.94 29.36 51.13
C CYS A 118 -12.10 30.11 49.81
N GLU A 119 -12.59 31.35 49.90
CA GLU A 119 -12.91 32.25 48.78
C GLU A 119 -11.71 32.48 47.84
N ASP A 120 -10.48 32.18 48.28
CA ASP A 120 -9.23 32.47 47.57
C ASP A 120 -8.47 31.25 47.01
N CYS A 121 -8.87 30.00 47.32
CA CYS A 121 -8.11 28.79 46.92
C CYS A 121 -9.01 27.73 46.28
N LEU A 122 -9.12 27.74 44.95
CA LEU A 122 -9.80 26.70 44.18
C LEU A 122 -8.91 25.46 44.02
N VAL A 123 -9.18 24.42 44.79
CA VAL A 123 -8.57 23.09 44.62
C VAL A 123 -9.48 22.23 43.74
N MET A 124 -8.98 21.80 42.58
CA MET A 124 -9.71 20.86 41.71
C MET A 124 -9.08 19.47 41.74
N ARG A 125 -9.92 18.46 42.01
CA ARG A 125 -9.53 17.05 41.93
C ARG A 125 -9.75 16.55 40.52
N ASN A 126 -8.69 16.07 39.88
CA ASN A 126 -8.74 15.54 38.52
C ASN A 126 -8.45 14.04 38.51
N ASP A 127 -9.18 13.31 37.68
CA ASP A 127 -8.92 11.92 37.33
C ASP A 127 -8.00 11.86 36.11
N TYR A 128 -7.03 10.95 36.16
CA TYR A 128 -6.12 10.69 35.05
C TYR A 128 -6.65 9.52 34.22
N LYS A 129 -6.87 9.76 32.93
CA LYS A 129 -7.42 8.77 32.01
C LYS A 129 -6.55 8.64 30.77
N ASP A 130 -6.59 7.43 30.20
CA ASP A 130 -5.92 7.09 28.96
C ASP A 130 -6.96 6.74 27.88
N LEU A 131 -6.76 7.25 26.66
CA LEU A 131 -7.57 6.98 25.48
C LEU A 131 -6.65 6.48 24.35
N THR A 132 -7.03 5.38 23.69
CA THR A 132 -6.32 4.90 22.50
C THR A 132 -7.11 5.29 21.25
N ALA A 133 -6.45 5.96 20.31
CA ALA A 133 -7.00 6.34 19.01
C ALA A 133 -6.14 5.79 17.87
N LYS A 134 -6.76 5.57 16.71
CA LYS A 134 -6.11 5.04 15.51
C LYS A 134 -6.34 6.00 14.34
N LEU A 135 -5.25 6.51 13.77
CA LEU A 135 -5.26 7.34 12.57
C LEU A 135 -4.72 6.54 11.39
N ASN A 136 -5.57 6.22 10.42
CA ASN A 136 -5.14 5.52 9.20
C ASN A 136 -4.58 6.51 8.18
N PHE A 137 -3.60 6.08 7.38
CA PHE A 137 -3.12 6.81 6.22
C PHE A 137 -2.95 5.87 5.03
N ASN A 138 -3.24 6.42 3.85
CA ASN A 138 -3.05 5.76 2.56
C ASN A 138 -2.67 6.85 1.55
N PHE A 139 -1.49 6.72 0.98
CA PHE A 139 -1.03 7.63 -0.07
C PHE A 139 -0.16 6.89 -1.08
N SER A 140 0.03 7.53 -2.23
CA SER A 140 0.95 7.03 -3.25
C SER A 140 1.92 8.12 -3.69
N VAL A 141 3.14 7.70 -4.03
CA VAL A 141 4.23 8.60 -4.40
C VAL A 141 4.90 8.07 -5.68
N PRO A 142 5.12 8.91 -6.70
CA PRO A 142 5.93 8.52 -7.84
C PRO A 142 7.40 8.43 -7.42
N ILE A 143 8.05 7.35 -7.83
CA ILE A 143 9.43 7.03 -7.45
C ILE A 143 10.24 6.66 -8.70
N THR A 144 11.56 6.80 -8.60
CA THR A 144 12.49 6.37 -9.63
C THR A 144 13.40 5.28 -9.09
N LEU A 145 13.40 4.13 -9.77
CA LEU A 145 14.17 2.95 -9.44
C LEU A 145 15.49 2.96 -10.22
N THR A 146 16.49 3.67 -9.71
CA THR A 146 17.75 3.96 -10.41
C THR A 146 18.52 2.73 -10.92
N ASN A 147 18.27 1.54 -10.36
CA ASN A 147 18.97 0.32 -10.76
C ASN A 147 18.05 -0.89 -10.88
N ALA A 148 16.72 -0.76 -10.91
CA ALA A 148 15.81 -1.92 -10.94
C ALA A 148 15.92 -2.73 -12.24
N ASN A 149 15.88 -4.06 -12.11
CA ASN A 149 15.71 -4.93 -13.26
C ASN A 149 14.20 -5.15 -13.45
N ILE A 150 13.58 -4.34 -14.31
CA ILE A 150 12.14 -4.44 -14.59
C ILE A 150 11.99 -5.24 -15.87
N VAL A 151 11.41 -6.43 -15.74
CA VAL A 151 11.13 -7.28 -16.89
C VAL A 151 10.09 -6.59 -17.77
N THR A 152 10.38 -6.50 -19.06
CA THR A 152 9.42 -5.98 -20.03
C THR A 152 8.21 -6.91 -20.11
N PRO A 153 6.98 -6.40 -19.93
CA PRO A 153 5.79 -7.22 -20.12
C PRO A 153 5.78 -7.76 -21.56
N VAL A 154 5.54 -9.06 -21.69
CA VAL A 154 5.50 -9.71 -23.01
C VAL A 154 4.24 -9.24 -23.75
N ALA A 155 4.43 -8.81 -24.99
CA ALA A 155 3.32 -8.49 -25.86
C ALA A 155 2.55 -9.77 -26.20
N LYS A 156 1.24 -9.78 -25.98
CA LYS A 156 0.38 -10.85 -26.50
C LYS A 156 0.42 -10.79 -28.02
N THR A 157 0.85 -11.87 -28.66
CA THR A 157 0.87 -11.97 -30.12
C THR A 157 -0.18 -12.94 -30.58
N GLU A 158 -1.17 -12.44 -31.30
CA GLU A 158 -2.09 -13.26 -32.07
C GLU A 158 -1.46 -13.55 -33.44
N ARG A 159 -1.51 -14.80 -33.90
CA ARG A 159 -1.08 -15.17 -35.25
C ARG A 159 -2.23 -15.85 -35.97
N ALA A 160 -2.70 -15.19 -37.02
CA ALA A 160 -3.64 -15.80 -37.95
C ALA A 160 -2.88 -16.50 -39.07
N ILE A 161 -3.37 -17.68 -39.47
CA ILE A 161 -2.78 -18.45 -40.57
C ILE A 161 -3.63 -18.25 -41.82
N LEU A 162 -2.96 -18.11 -42.96
CA LEU A 162 -3.60 -18.22 -44.26
C LEU A 162 -3.92 -19.70 -44.52
N LYS A 163 -5.18 -20.10 -44.29
CA LYS A 163 -5.66 -21.42 -44.64
C LYS A 163 -6.84 -21.29 -45.58
N ASP A 164 -6.79 -22.07 -46.65
CA ASP A 164 -7.88 -22.15 -47.59
C ASP A 164 -8.95 -23.10 -47.04
N CYS A 165 -10.00 -22.53 -46.42
CA CYS A 165 -11.19 -23.28 -46.01
C CYS A 165 -12.16 -23.52 -47.20
N MET A 166 -11.76 -23.24 -48.45
CA MET A 166 -12.59 -23.46 -49.64
C MET A 166 -12.87 -24.94 -49.89
N LYS A 167 -14.12 -25.22 -50.28
CA LYS A 167 -14.46 -26.50 -50.93
C LYS A 167 -13.91 -26.48 -52.37
N PRO A 168 -13.74 -27.64 -53.03
CA PRO A 168 -13.05 -27.76 -54.33
C PRO A 168 -13.55 -26.90 -55.50
N CYS A 169 -14.66 -26.16 -55.35
CA CYS A 169 -15.35 -25.46 -56.43
C CYS A 169 -15.43 -23.94 -56.26
N ASP A 170 -14.87 -23.35 -55.20
CA ASP A 170 -14.94 -21.90 -55.02
C ASP A 170 -13.86 -21.19 -55.87
N LYS A 171 -14.21 -20.03 -56.45
CA LYS A 171 -13.26 -19.12 -57.12
C LYS A 171 -12.93 -18.00 -56.13
N GLY A 172 -11.71 -18.06 -55.59
CA GLY A 172 -11.41 -17.52 -54.26
C GLY A 172 -11.14 -16.03 -54.12
N THR A 173 -10.98 -15.64 -52.86
CA THR A 173 -10.01 -14.66 -52.38
C THR A 173 -9.34 -15.25 -51.13
N MET A 174 -8.01 -15.22 -51.07
CA MET A 174 -7.26 -15.67 -49.88
C MET A 174 -7.25 -14.54 -48.85
N SER A 175 -7.93 -14.74 -47.72
CA SER A 175 -7.96 -13.83 -46.58
C SER A 175 -7.63 -14.58 -45.29
N GLU A 176 -7.53 -13.85 -44.18
CA GLU A 176 -7.42 -14.41 -42.83
C GLU A 176 -8.48 -15.51 -42.61
N SER A 177 -8.07 -16.68 -42.11
CA SER A 177 -8.95 -17.81 -41.89
C SER A 177 -9.75 -17.64 -40.59
N ASP A 178 -11.06 -17.40 -40.70
CA ASP A 178 -11.99 -17.35 -39.54
C ASP A 178 -12.11 -18.71 -38.81
N CYS A 179 -11.73 -19.80 -39.48
CA CYS A 179 -11.89 -21.19 -39.04
C CYS A 179 -10.75 -21.69 -38.13
N GLU A 180 -9.62 -20.98 -38.03
CA GLU A 180 -8.45 -21.44 -37.28
C GLU A 180 -7.61 -20.25 -36.79
N ARG A 181 -7.48 -20.12 -35.46
CA ARG A 181 -6.69 -19.06 -34.81
C ARG A 181 -5.74 -19.70 -33.80
N PHE A 182 -4.49 -19.24 -33.75
CA PHE A 182 -3.54 -19.64 -32.74
C PHE A 182 -3.29 -18.50 -31.76
N PHE A 183 -3.59 -18.76 -30.49
CA PHE A 183 -3.26 -17.86 -29.40
C PHE A 183 -1.98 -18.38 -28.73
N SER A 184 -0.93 -17.55 -28.72
CA SER A 184 0.24 -17.82 -27.90
C SER A 184 0.37 -16.70 -26.87
N GLN A 185 0.32 -17.08 -25.60
CA GLN A 185 0.56 -16.18 -24.49
C GLN A 185 1.81 -16.64 -23.77
N SER A 186 2.82 -15.77 -23.73
CA SER A 186 3.95 -15.90 -22.83
C SER A 186 3.82 -14.86 -21.72
N VAL A 187 4.09 -15.26 -20.48
CA VAL A 187 4.08 -14.38 -19.31
C VAL A 187 5.44 -14.53 -18.65
N VAL A 188 6.14 -13.42 -18.45
CA VAL A 188 7.35 -13.43 -17.62
C VAL A 188 6.97 -12.95 -16.22
N LEU A 189 7.23 -13.80 -15.23
CA LEU A 189 7.01 -13.48 -13.83
C LEU A 189 8.26 -12.80 -13.27
N GLN A 190 8.06 -11.71 -12.53
CA GLN A 190 9.12 -11.02 -11.80
C GLN A 190 8.92 -11.20 -10.31
N GLU A 191 10.02 -11.34 -9.57
CA GLU A 191 9.98 -11.30 -8.12
C GLU A 191 9.48 -9.92 -7.63
N PRO A 192 8.64 -9.89 -6.60
CA PRO A 192 8.13 -8.64 -6.06
C PRO A 192 9.27 -7.82 -5.43
N PHE A 193 9.12 -6.50 -5.45
CA PHE A 193 9.97 -5.61 -4.66
C PHE A 193 9.67 -5.79 -3.18
N SER A 194 10.71 -5.80 -2.36
CA SER A 194 10.58 -5.78 -0.90
C SER A 194 10.79 -4.35 -0.40
N CYS A 195 9.96 -3.91 0.54
CA CYS A 195 10.12 -2.64 1.22
C CYS A 195 10.58 -2.86 2.66
N GLU A 196 11.47 -1.99 3.11
CA GLU A 196 11.89 -1.92 4.51
C GLU A 196 11.73 -0.48 5.02
N LEU A 197 11.14 -0.32 6.20
CA LEU A 197 11.05 0.97 6.87
C LEU A 197 12.34 1.19 7.68
N ASP A 198 13.21 2.07 7.19
CA ASP A 198 14.48 2.38 7.83
C ASP A 198 14.25 3.27 9.06
N SER A 199 13.41 4.29 8.91
CA SER A 199 13.08 5.22 9.99
C SER A 199 11.80 6.00 9.70
N TYR A 200 11.20 6.55 10.74
CA TYR A 200 10.10 7.50 10.64
C TYR A 200 10.27 8.62 11.65
N ASN A 201 9.79 9.80 11.29
CA ASN A 201 9.71 10.95 12.18
C ASN A 201 8.33 11.60 12.04
N ILE A 202 7.77 12.04 13.15
CA ILE A 202 6.46 12.70 13.22
C ILE A 202 6.70 14.09 13.79
N SER A 203 6.44 15.11 12.98
CA SER A 203 6.46 16.52 13.41
C SER A 203 5.03 17.02 13.53
N GLU A 204 4.70 17.80 14.56
CA GLU A 204 3.28 18.06 14.86
C GLU A 204 2.99 19.43 15.47
N ALA A 205 1.73 19.82 15.35
CA ALA A 205 1.11 20.92 16.09
C ALA A 205 -0.24 20.44 16.66
N VAL A 206 -0.42 20.59 17.98
CA VAL A 206 -1.64 20.21 18.70
C VAL A 206 -2.45 21.45 19.04
N ILE A 207 -3.75 21.43 18.74
CA ILE A 207 -4.69 22.54 18.96
C ILE A 207 -5.89 22.01 19.73
N ASN A 208 -6.05 22.45 20.98
CA ASN A 208 -7.21 22.10 21.79
C ASN A 208 -8.37 23.03 21.45
N LYS A 209 -9.57 22.47 21.26
CA LYS A 209 -10.81 23.20 20.97
C LYS A 209 -11.87 22.81 21.99
N THR A 210 -12.69 23.79 22.32
CA THR A 210 -13.98 23.61 22.97
C THR A 210 -15.03 23.59 21.86
N SER A 211 -15.93 22.61 21.83
CA SER A 211 -17.15 22.77 21.03
C SER A 211 -18.03 23.83 21.68
N CYS A 212 -18.72 24.61 20.87
CA CYS A 212 -19.67 25.62 21.34
C CYS A 212 -20.95 24.99 21.93
N SER A 213 -20.92 23.72 22.34
CA SER A 213 -22.08 23.02 22.88
C SER A 213 -22.11 23.15 24.41
N PHE A 214 -23.20 23.72 24.90
CA PHE A 214 -23.44 24.34 26.21
C PHE A 214 -23.34 23.44 27.47
N THR A 215 -22.65 22.30 27.44
CA THR A 215 -22.68 21.37 28.59
C THR A 215 -21.60 21.64 29.64
N ASN A 216 -20.42 22.15 29.28
CA ASN A 216 -19.34 22.47 30.22
C ASN A 216 -18.50 23.66 29.71
N GLU A 217 -18.83 24.89 30.12
CA GLU A 217 -18.21 26.13 29.59
C GLU A 217 -16.68 26.24 29.83
N ASN A 218 -16.10 25.36 30.65
CA ASN A 218 -14.70 25.42 31.07
C ASN A 218 -13.82 24.23 30.62
N LEU A 219 -14.35 23.30 29.82
CA LEU A 219 -13.61 22.09 29.39
C LEU A 219 -13.40 22.05 27.88
N PHE A 220 -12.21 21.60 27.47
CA PHE A 220 -11.95 21.22 26.08
C PHE A 220 -12.57 19.85 25.82
N ASP A 221 -13.08 19.62 24.61
CA ASP A 221 -13.67 18.33 24.22
C ASP A 221 -13.02 17.74 22.97
N THR A 222 -12.35 18.57 22.18
CA THR A 222 -11.80 18.17 20.89
C THR A 222 -10.32 18.54 20.80
N VAL A 223 -9.50 17.55 20.47
CA VAL A 223 -8.08 17.75 20.16
C VAL A 223 -7.93 17.69 18.65
N VAL A 224 -7.55 18.79 18.02
CA VAL A 224 -7.23 18.83 16.59
C VAL A 224 -5.71 18.78 16.42
N GLU A 225 -5.24 17.80 15.68
CA GLU A 225 -3.81 17.58 15.45
C GLU A 225 -3.49 17.75 13.97
N LYS A 226 -2.42 18.50 13.69
CA LYS A 226 -1.80 18.58 12.36
C LYS A 226 -0.44 17.91 12.46
N LEU A 227 -0.29 16.81 11.74
CA LEU A 227 0.88 15.95 11.76
C LEU A 227 1.57 16.06 10.40
N ASN A 228 2.89 16.06 10.38
CA ASN A 228 3.69 15.94 9.19
C ASN A 228 4.60 14.72 9.34
N LEU A 229 4.28 13.69 8.57
CA LEU A 229 4.89 12.37 8.63
C LEU A 229 6.06 12.30 7.65
N ASN A 230 7.26 12.06 8.18
CA ASN A 230 8.44 11.78 7.39
C ASN A 230 8.77 10.28 7.48
N LEU A 231 8.84 9.59 6.35
CA LEU A 231 9.20 8.18 6.26
C LEU A 231 10.44 8.01 5.41
N VAL A 232 11.36 7.16 5.85
CA VAL A 232 12.50 6.71 5.06
C VAL A 232 12.31 5.22 4.77
N ILE A 233 12.08 4.88 3.50
CA ILE A 233 11.82 3.52 3.05
C ILE A 233 12.93 3.10 2.08
N SER A 234 13.54 1.96 2.35
CA SER A 234 14.44 1.27 1.43
C SER A 234 13.67 0.26 0.59
N ILE A 235 13.95 0.24 -0.71
CA ILE A 235 13.39 -0.74 -1.63
C ILE A 235 14.50 -1.69 -2.04
N PHE A 236 14.21 -2.98 -1.94
CA PHE A 236 15.09 -4.07 -2.35
C PHE A 236 14.46 -4.89 -3.47
N GLN A 237 15.32 -5.44 -4.30
CA GLN A 237 14.98 -6.41 -5.32
C GLN A 237 15.91 -7.61 -5.17
N LEU A 238 15.35 -8.80 -5.16
CA LEU A 238 16.12 -10.04 -5.17
C LEU A 238 16.68 -10.29 -6.58
N ARG A 239 17.97 -10.61 -6.68
CA ARG A 239 18.68 -10.76 -7.96
C ARG A 239 19.58 -11.98 -7.97
N PRO A 240 19.69 -12.69 -9.11
CA PRO A 240 20.74 -13.67 -9.30
C PRO A 240 22.12 -12.99 -9.29
N VAL A 241 23.07 -13.58 -8.57
CA VAL A 241 24.45 -13.16 -8.51
C VAL A 241 25.32 -14.38 -8.78
N THR A 242 26.33 -14.21 -9.63
CA THR A 242 27.34 -15.24 -9.87
C THR A 242 28.31 -15.27 -8.71
N VAL A 243 28.40 -16.41 -8.02
CA VAL A 243 29.38 -16.62 -6.95
C VAL A 243 30.59 -17.36 -7.52
N THR A 244 31.76 -16.74 -7.42
CA THR A 244 33.04 -17.43 -7.69
C THR A 244 33.38 -18.28 -6.47
N LEU A 245 33.34 -19.61 -6.62
CA LEU A 245 33.86 -20.53 -5.60
C LEU A 245 35.40 -20.42 -5.56
N PRO A 246 36.01 -20.38 -4.35
CA PRO A 246 37.46 -20.30 -4.19
C PRO A 246 38.18 -21.57 -4.66
#